data_AF-A0A958C776-F1
#
_entry.id   AF-A0A958C776-F1
#
_cell.length_a   1.000
_cell.length_b   1.000
_cell.length_c   1.000
_cell.angle_alpha   90.00
_cell.angle_beta   90.00
_cell.angle_gamma   90.00
#
_symmetry.space_group_name_H-M   'P 1'
#
loop_
_entity.id
_entity.type
_entity.pdbx_description
1 polymer ?
#
loop_
_entity_poly.entity_id
_entity_poly.type
_entity_poly.pdbx_seq_one_letter_code
_entity_poly.pdbx_strand_id
1 'polypeptide(L)'
;MTDTLYQTDSYLREFAATVVEASADDSSLAFDRTAFYPGGGGQPNDLGVIVYDGVEFHVTKVKRAGEHIWHTLAEPASLPAPGTAVTG
;
A
#
# COMPACT_ATOMS: atom_id res chain seq x y z
N MET A 1 4.99 12.56 2.05
CA MET A 1 5.93 11.64 1.36
C MET A 1 5.92 10.23 1.94
N THR A 2 5.82 9.21 1.08
CA THR A 2 5.98 7.79 1.44
C THR A 2 7.44 7.33 1.31
N ASP A 3 7.97 6.66 2.32
CA ASP A 3 9.27 5.98 2.31
C ASP A 3 9.20 4.67 1.50
N THR A 4 10.15 4.44 0.60
CA THR A 4 10.09 3.35 -0.37
C THR A 4 11.12 2.28 -0.05
N LEU A 5 10.69 1.27 0.70
CA LEU A 5 11.55 0.21 1.24
C LEU A 5 12.18 -0.65 0.13
N TYR A 6 11.47 -0.83 -0.98
CA TYR A 6 11.96 -1.58 -2.15
C TYR A 6 13.21 -0.97 -2.81
N GLN A 7 13.54 0.30 -2.53
CA GLN A 7 14.76 0.93 -3.04
C GLN A 7 16.01 0.52 -2.24
N THR A 8 15.85 0.16 -0.97
CA THR A 8 16.95 -0.21 -0.07
C THR A 8 17.06 -1.72 0.10
N ASP A 9 15.94 -2.44 0.06
CA ASP A 9 15.88 -3.89 0.06
C ASP A 9 14.81 -4.40 -0.91
N SER A 10 15.25 -4.84 -2.09
CA SER A 10 14.36 -5.39 -3.13
C SER A 10 13.83 -6.79 -2.82
N TYR A 11 14.33 -7.45 -1.77
CA TYR A 11 13.87 -8.78 -1.34
C TYR A 11 12.86 -8.72 -0.19
N LEU A 12 12.63 -7.54 0.39
CA LEU A 12 11.66 -7.34 1.45
C LEU A 12 10.25 -7.63 0.94
N ARG A 13 9.55 -8.58 1.57
CA ARG A 13 8.19 -9.01 1.20
C ARG A 13 7.13 -8.72 2.25
N GLU A 14 7.56 -8.40 3.46
CA GLU A 14 6.69 -8.12 4.60
C GLU A 14 7.19 -6.88 5.32
N PHE A 15 6.31 -5.96 5.66
CA PHE A 15 6.65 -4.72 6.36
C PHE A 15 5.50 -4.23 7.23
N ALA A 16 5.84 -3.54 8.32
CA ALA A 16 4.87 -2.78 9.11
C ALA A 16 4.78 -1.35 8.58
N ALA A 17 3.57 -0.80 8.53
CA ALA A 17 3.34 0.58 8.11
C ALA A 17 2.14 1.21 8.83
N THR A 18 2.03 2.53 8.72
CA THR A 18 0.88 3.30 9.22
C THR A 18 0.14 3.91 8.04
N VAL A 19 -1.20 3.77 8.04
CA VAL A 19 -2.08 4.47 7.09
C VAL A 19 -1.92 5.97 7.31
N VAL A 20 -1.54 6.72 6.28
CA VAL A 20 -1.49 8.19 6.34
C VAL A 20 -2.67 8.83 5.64
N GLU A 21 -3.26 8.15 4.66
CA GLU A 21 -4.43 8.63 3.93
C GLU A 21 -5.27 7.45 3.42
N ALA A 22 -6.59 7.66 3.36
CA ALA A 22 -7.55 6.70 2.83
C ALA A 22 -8.51 7.41 1.88
N SER A 23 -8.72 6.83 0.70
CA SER A 23 -9.68 7.30 -0.29
C SER A 23 -10.76 6.23 -0.50
N ALA A 24 -11.97 6.52 -0.05
CA ALA A 24 -13.12 5.63 -0.21
C ALA A 24 -13.55 5.51 -1.68
N ASP A 25 -13.50 6.63 -2.42
CA ASP A 25 -13.90 6.67 -3.85
C ASP A 25 -13.02 5.76 -4.72
N ASP A 26 -11.70 5.77 -4.46
CA ASP A 26 -10.72 4.94 -5.18
C ASP A 26 -10.49 3.57 -4.51
N SER A 27 -11.14 3.29 -3.38
CA SER A 27 -10.87 2.11 -2.53
C SER A 27 -9.37 1.90 -2.27
N SER A 28 -8.67 2.97 -1.87
CA SER A 28 -7.21 2.96 -1.79
C SER A 28 -6.63 3.57 -0.52
N LEU A 29 -5.45 3.11 -0.15
CA LEU A 29 -4.70 3.56 1.02
C LEU A 29 -3.30 4.07 0.63
N ALA A 30 -2.84 5.11 1.31
CA ALA A 30 -1.45 5.53 1.31
C ALA A 30 -0.82 5.28 2.68
N PHE A 31 0.46 4.92 2.69
CA PHE A 31 1.22 4.61 3.90
C PHE A 31 2.41 5.56 4.11
N ASP A 32 2.91 5.60 5.34
CA ASP A 32 4.17 6.28 5.68
C ASP A 32 5.37 5.62 4.98
N ARG A 33 5.33 4.28 4.83
CA ARG A 33 6.33 3.48 4.12
C ARG A 33 5.70 2.29 3.40
N THR A 34 6.33 1.80 2.33
CA THR A 34 5.87 0.59 1.61
C THR A 34 6.99 -0.18 0.93
N ALA A 35 6.87 -1.51 0.91
CA ALA A 35 7.67 -2.39 0.05
C ALA A 35 7.03 -2.61 -1.34
N PHE A 36 5.76 -2.22 -1.54
CA PHE A 36 5.10 -2.37 -2.84
C PHE A 36 5.66 -1.39 -3.88
N TYR A 37 6.13 -1.93 -5.00
CA TYR A 37 6.56 -1.16 -6.14
C TYR A 37 5.36 -0.66 -6.97
N PRO A 38 5.25 0.65 -7.26
CA PRO A 38 4.15 1.22 -8.06
C PRO A 38 4.22 0.91 -9.57
N GLY A 39 5.20 0.13 -10.02
CA GLY A 39 5.50 -0.06 -11.43
C GLY A 39 6.33 1.08 -12.02
N GLY A 40 6.81 0.89 -13.25
CA GLY A 40 7.64 1.87 -13.96
C GLY A 40 8.63 1.22 -14.92
N GLY A 41 9.04 1.96 -15.96
CA GLY A 41 10.05 1.46 -16.91
C GLY A 41 9.68 0.19 -17.68
N GLY A 42 8.37 -0.09 -17.83
CA GLY A 42 7.86 -1.32 -18.43
C GLY A 42 7.62 -2.48 -17.45
N GLN A 43 8.03 -2.34 -16.19
CA GLN A 43 7.73 -3.29 -15.13
C GLN A 43 6.31 -3.03 -14.57
N PRO A 44 5.49 -4.08 -14.39
CA PRO A 44 4.18 -3.96 -13.74
C PRO A 44 4.32 -3.56 -12.27
N ASN A 45 3.24 -3.04 -11.69
CA ASN A 45 3.17 -2.80 -10.25
C ASN A 45 3.09 -4.12 -9.47
N ASP A 46 3.49 -4.06 -8.21
CA ASP A 46 3.36 -5.20 -7.30
C ASP A 46 1.90 -5.44 -6.91
N LEU A 47 1.63 -6.70 -6.56
CA LEU A 47 0.38 -7.21 -6.02
C LEU A 47 0.69 -7.94 -4.71
N GLY A 48 -0.28 -8.02 -3.82
CA GLY A 48 -0.08 -8.64 -2.51
C GLY A 48 -1.26 -8.41 -1.59
N VAL A 49 -1.01 -8.46 -0.29
CA VAL A 49 -2.05 -8.32 0.74
C VAL A 49 -1.63 -7.29 1.77
N ILE A 50 -2.62 -6.61 2.33
CA ILE A 50 -2.46 -5.78 3.52
C ILE A 50 -3.34 -6.38 4.59
N VAL A 51 -2.78 -6.60 5.78
CA VAL A 51 -3.44 -7.23 6.91
C VAL A 51 -3.66 -6.19 8.00
N TYR A 52 -4.91 -6.07 8.43
CA TYR A 52 -5.32 -5.25 9.56
C TYR A 52 -6.40 -5.98 10.36
N ASP A 53 -6.21 -6.07 11.68
CA ASP A 53 -7.15 -6.73 12.61
C ASP A 53 -7.54 -8.16 12.17
N GLY A 54 -6.58 -8.90 11.60
CA GLY A 54 -6.79 -10.25 11.07
C GLY A 54 -7.58 -10.31 9.75
N VAL A 55 -7.93 -9.17 9.16
CA VAL A 55 -8.59 -9.06 7.86
C VAL A 55 -7.54 -8.78 6.78
N GLU A 56 -7.58 -9.57 5.70
CA GLU A 56 -6.72 -9.38 4.53
C GLU A 56 -7.42 -8.54 3.46
N PHE A 57 -6.69 -7.57 2.92
CA PHE A 57 -7.09 -6.73 1.81
C PHE A 57 -6.15 -6.97 0.63
N HIS A 58 -6.68 -7.44 -0.50
CA HIS A 58 -5.86 -7.69 -1.68
C HIS A 58 -5.52 -6.38 -2.42
N VAL A 59 -4.24 -6.11 -2.61
CA VAL A 59 -3.75 -5.00 -3.42
C VAL A 59 -3.84 -5.37 -4.90
N THR A 60 -4.64 -4.61 -5.65
CA THR A 60 -4.87 -4.84 -7.09
C THR A 60 -4.09 -3.86 -7.97
N LYS A 61 -3.72 -2.71 -7.41
CA LYS A 61 -2.96 -1.69 -8.11
C LYS A 61 -2.15 -0.87 -7.13
N VAL A 62 -0.92 -0.55 -7.52
CA VAL A 62 -0.06 0.38 -6.79
C VAL A 62 0.30 1.51 -7.75
N LYS A 63 0.12 2.77 -7.34
CA LYS A 63 0.42 3.95 -8.15
C LYS A 63 1.13 5.01 -7.33
N ARG A 64 2.10 5.70 -7.94
CA ARG A 64 2.66 6.94 -7.38
C ARG A 64 1.77 8.11 -7.80
N ALA A 65 1.32 8.92 -6.85
CA ALA A 65 0.62 10.17 -7.12
C ALA A 65 1.05 11.24 -6.11
N GLY A 66 1.63 12.33 -6.61
CA GLY A 66 2.29 13.33 -5.76
C GLY A 66 3.39 12.70 -4.92
N GLU A 67 3.34 12.92 -3.61
CA GLU A 67 4.34 12.40 -2.67
C GLU A 67 4.00 11.00 -2.12
N HIS A 68 2.84 10.44 -2.46
CA HIS A 68 2.34 9.20 -1.89
C HIS A 68 2.41 8.03 -2.88
N ILE A 69 2.58 6.83 -2.33
CA ILE A 69 2.29 5.58 -3.02
C ILE A 69 0.91 5.10 -2.55
N TRP A 70 0.00 4.98 -3.50
CA TRP A 70 -1.38 4.58 -3.30
C TRP A 70 -1.58 3.11 -3.66
N HIS A 71 -2.29 2.38 -2.80
CA HIS A 71 -2.56 0.95 -2.92
C HIS A 71 -4.06 0.76 -3.03
N THR A 72 -4.56 0.47 -4.23
CA THR A 72 -5.97 0.14 -4.46
C THR A 72 -6.25 -1.28 -4.01
N LEU A 73 -7.31 -1.44 -3.22
CA LEU A 73 -7.72 -2.69 -2.62
C LEU A 73 -8.92 -3.28 -3.37
N ALA A 74 -8.99 -4.60 -3.46
CA ALA A 74 -10.15 -5.29 -4.00
C ALA A 74 -11.33 -5.21 -3.01
N GLU A 75 -12.39 -4.52 -3.41
CA GLU A 75 -13.71 -4.51 -2.76
C GLU A 75 -13.68 -4.50 -1.20
N PRO A 76 -12.99 -3.52 -0.57
CA PRO A 76 -12.91 -3.48 0.88
C PRO A 76 -14.30 -3.17 1.48
N ALA A 77 -14.75 -3.98 2.45
CA ALA A 77 -15.99 -3.70 3.19
C ALA A 77 -15.89 -2.40 4.00
N SER A 78 -14.69 -2.07 4.49
CA SER A 78 -14.34 -0.79 5.09
C SER A 78 -12.83 -0.56 4.96
N LEU A 79 -12.40 0.70 4.91
CA LEU A 79 -10.99 1.06 4.88
C LEU A 79 -10.46 1.35 6.29
N PRO A 80 -9.26 0.88 6.65
CA PRO A 80 -8.52 1.35 7.81
C PRO A 80 -8.39 2.89 7.81
N ALA A 81 -8.64 3.52 8.96
CA ALA A 81 -8.54 4.97 9.10
C ALA A 81 -7.07 5.44 9.13
N PRO A 82 -6.78 6.69 8.75
CA PRO A 82 -5.46 7.28 8.99
C PRO A 82 -5.02 7.14 10.46
N GLY A 83 -3.73 6.83 10.66
CA GLY A 83 -3.14 6.50 11.96
C GLY A 83 -3.19 5.01 12.32
N THR A 84 -3.87 4.18 11.53
CA THR A 84 -3.98 2.73 11.77
C THR A 84 -2.69 2.01 11.37
N ALA A 85 -2.18 1.15 12.26
CA ALA A 85 -1.05 0.27 11.96
C ALA A 85 -1.51 -0.96 11.18
N VAL A 86 -0.77 -1.32 10.14
CA VAL A 86 -1.05 -2.46 9.25
C VAL A 86 0.23 -3.24 8.95
N THR A 87 0.09 -4.48 8.49
CA THR A 87 1.19 -5.26 7.90
C THR A 87 0.93 -5.42 6.41
N GLY A 88 1.93 -5.20 5.56
CA GLY A 88 1.85 -5.39 4.11
C GLY A 88 3.01 -6.18 3.58
#